data_AF-Q17VK4-F1
#
_entry.id   AF-Q17VK4-F1
#
_cell.length_a   1.000
_cell.length_b   1.000
_cell.length_c   1.000
_cell.angle_alpha   90.00
_cell.angle_beta   90.00
_cell.angle_gamma   90.00
#
_symmetry.space_group_name_H-M   'P 1'
#
loop_
_entity.id
_entity.type
_entity.pdbx_description
1 polymer ?
#
loop_
_entity_poly.entity_id
_entity_poly.type
_entity_poly.pdbx_seq_one_letter_code
_entity_poly.pdbx_strand_id
1 'polypeptide(L)'
;MGFFDVIAETPSKSSPASDKAFLSGLVSALGDSLSRLSAQGPSGGYPKFLSDETPNTLRFRDFNNLFAYLDQQNRPANERLKRALEQILNHETRLSQLQEESATTQNALNGLNHETHNLNHQIQEQNQAINTLNHEIAGLNQEMHDTLSAQEQDQESLSGLELQIKEKKSAIEESLKTLEALKKALQRQKKQKKWKKQFDFLSDRAPPHTQQEHALMAAQQRNGLCALFLADPYAIFPKGFIYEYHNPGKETTNALNAPNPMDGINNQFQDNPLNQVINNRYQKFLPGNAAYHALGSIKTVKALKFHDLVLHFDSPSAKENALFFRQISQYAKGERLKILMLPKKDATPPSKSEEKIEEQEKDLNELMKSFKEAQENALKRKESLKAKENHSETLKNAIHQKERQKNAIEQQKQRLEKEKNAKEQEKQRLERQKNEKEQEKQRLEKEINALAGERIPMHWFLNPLLQVDGSLVASITTKDKSVREYYHNEKRITEILGFYRWSASIEKLSERFSKLNPSEREELTRLLLP
;
A
#
# COMPACT_ATOMS: atom_id res chain seq x y z
N MET A 1 -61.69 12.22 21.49
CA MET A 1 -63.09 12.62 21.34
C MET A 1 -63.92 11.43 21.74
N GLY A 2 -64.30 11.34 23.02
CA GLY A 2 -65.19 10.27 23.49
C GLY A 2 -66.62 10.47 23.00
N PHE A 3 -67.50 9.50 23.27
CA PHE A 3 -68.95 9.57 23.06
C PHE A 3 -69.59 10.87 23.60
N PHE A 4 -68.90 11.57 24.52
CA PHE A 4 -69.29 12.81 25.20
C PHE A 4 -68.65 14.11 24.69
N ASP A 5 -67.68 14.08 23.76
CA ASP A 5 -66.92 15.27 23.32
C ASP A 5 -67.49 16.00 22.09
N VAL A 6 -68.73 15.73 21.68
CA VAL A 6 -69.38 16.48 20.60
C VAL A 6 -70.45 17.41 21.17
N ILE A 7 -70.00 18.39 21.94
CA ILE A 7 -70.67 19.69 22.10
C ILE A 7 -69.62 20.75 21.79
N ALA A 8 -70.02 21.69 20.94
CA ALA A 8 -69.23 22.78 20.37
C ALA A 8 -68.31 23.51 21.36
N GLU A 9 -67.15 23.93 20.83
CA GLU A 9 -66.34 25.08 21.27
C GLU A 9 -66.61 25.61 22.69
N THR A 10 -66.08 24.96 23.73
CA THR A 10 -65.61 25.65 24.94
C THR A 10 -64.63 24.76 25.73
N PRO A 11 -63.49 25.29 26.22
CA PRO A 11 -62.53 24.52 26.99
C PRO A 11 -62.96 24.51 28.46
N SER A 12 -63.77 23.52 28.84
CA SER A 12 -64.07 23.24 30.24
C SER A 12 -63.42 21.93 30.65
N LYS A 13 -62.40 22.02 31.52
CA LYS A 13 -61.73 20.89 32.18
C LYS A 13 -62.71 20.14 33.09
N SER A 14 -63.56 19.26 32.55
CA SER A 14 -64.18 18.20 33.33
C SER A 14 -63.47 16.88 33.01
N SER A 15 -62.93 16.24 34.05
CA SER A 15 -62.10 15.04 33.92
C SER A 15 -62.86 13.89 33.25
N PRO A 16 -62.26 13.17 32.28
CA PRO A 16 -62.87 12.01 31.61
C PRO A 16 -63.22 10.84 32.55
N ALA A 17 -62.74 10.87 33.80
CA ALA A 17 -63.07 9.88 34.83
C ALA A 17 -64.54 9.93 35.29
N SER A 18 -65.25 11.05 35.15
CA SER A 18 -66.63 11.19 35.66
C SER A 18 -67.68 10.50 34.78
N ASP A 19 -67.51 10.53 33.46
CA ASP A 19 -68.52 10.03 32.52
C ASP A 19 -68.49 8.51 32.39
N LYS A 20 -67.30 7.90 32.41
CA LYS A 20 -67.15 6.44 32.43
C LYS A 20 -67.71 5.83 33.72
N ALA A 21 -67.46 6.47 34.87
CA ALA A 21 -68.00 6.06 36.16
C ALA A 21 -69.53 6.18 36.18
N PHE A 22 -70.06 7.27 35.62
CA PHE A 22 -71.49 7.46 35.49
C PHE A 22 -72.13 6.42 34.57
N LEU A 23 -71.57 6.15 33.38
CA LEU A 23 -72.02 5.11 32.45
C LEU A 23 -72.03 3.72 33.10
N SER A 24 -70.97 3.37 33.82
CA SER A 24 -70.91 2.10 34.55
C SER A 24 -72.03 2.02 35.59
N GLY A 25 -72.23 3.07 36.39
CA GLY A 25 -73.29 3.10 37.40
C GLY A 25 -74.69 3.09 36.77
N LEU A 26 -74.86 3.71 35.61
CA LEU A 26 -76.08 3.71 34.82
C LEU A 26 -76.46 2.32 34.33
N VAL A 27 -75.50 1.62 33.73
CA VAL A 27 -75.65 0.23 33.26
C VAL A 27 -76.01 -0.69 34.43
N SER A 28 -75.33 -0.54 35.57
CA SER A 28 -75.64 -1.30 36.79
C SER A 28 -77.05 -1.00 37.31
N ALA A 29 -77.42 0.28 37.44
CA ALA A 29 -78.74 0.68 37.94
C ALA A 29 -79.88 0.20 37.03
N LEU A 30 -79.68 0.23 35.71
CA LEU A 30 -80.65 -0.27 34.75
C LEU A 30 -80.70 -1.81 34.73
N GLY A 31 -79.57 -2.49 34.95
CA GLY A 31 -79.53 -3.93 35.18
C GLY A 31 -80.30 -4.35 36.44
N ASP A 32 -80.08 -3.66 37.56
CA ASP A 32 -80.78 -3.91 38.82
C ASP A 32 -82.29 -3.71 38.68
N SER A 33 -82.71 -2.67 37.95
CA SER A 33 -84.12 -2.44 37.60
C SER A 33 -84.71 -3.64 36.86
N LEU A 34 -84.07 -4.05 35.76
CA LEU A 34 -84.53 -5.18 34.94
C LEU A 34 -84.62 -6.50 35.72
N SER A 35 -83.72 -6.72 36.67
CA SER A 35 -83.74 -7.89 37.56
C SER A 35 -84.86 -7.83 38.61
N ARG A 36 -85.26 -6.65 39.09
CA ARG A 36 -86.39 -6.48 40.03
C ARG A 36 -87.75 -6.68 39.35
N LEU A 37 -87.85 -6.37 38.06
CA LEU A 37 -89.08 -6.47 37.27
C LEU A 37 -89.56 -7.90 36.99
N SER A 38 -88.76 -8.93 37.28
CA SER A 38 -89.18 -10.33 37.11
C SER A 38 -90.12 -10.84 38.20
N ALA A 39 -90.44 -10.04 39.24
CA ALA A 39 -91.16 -10.51 40.43
C ALA A 39 -92.63 -10.05 40.54
N GLN A 40 -93.11 -9.09 39.73
CA GLN A 40 -94.47 -8.56 39.84
C GLN A 40 -95.11 -8.36 38.45
N GLY A 41 -95.95 -9.30 38.04
CA GLY A 41 -96.85 -9.09 36.90
C GLY A 41 -98.07 -8.24 37.31
N PRO A 42 -98.79 -7.65 36.34
CA PRO A 42 -100.07 -7.00 36.61
C PRO A 42 -101.02 -8.01 37.27
N SER A 43 -101.37 -7.77 38.54
CA SER A 43 -102.25 -8.65 39.32
C SER A 43 -103.66 -8.08 39.40
N GLY A 44 -104.67 -8.94 39.29
CA GLY A 44 -106.07 -8.58 39.55
C GLY A 44 -106.87 -8.06 38.34
N GLY A 45 -106.50 -8.38 37.10
CA GLY A 45 -107.30 -8.06 35.91
C GLY A 45 -107.24 -6.58 35.48
N TYR A 46 -106.16 -5.89 35.82
CA TYR A 46 -105.80 -4.55 35.34
C TYR A 46 -104.45 -4.61 34.57
N PRO A 47 -104.22 -3.76 33.55
CA PRO A 47 -105.11 -2.70 33.09
C PRO A 47 -106.37 -3.20 32.38
N LYS A 48 -107.41 -2.36 32.41
CA LYS A 48 -108.66 -2.55 31.65
C LYS A 48 -108.77 -1.50 30.56
N PHE A 49 -109.15 -1.90 29.35
CA PHE A 49 -109.49 -0.97 28.28
C PHE A 49 -110.78 -0.23 28.67
N LEU A 50 -110.80 1.11 28.50
CA LEU A 50 -111.98 1.92 28.78
C LEU A 50 -113.02 1.84 27.66
N SER A 51 -112.58 1.74 26.40
CA SER A 51 -113.42 1.53 25.23
C SER A 51 -112.59 1.06 24.04
N ASP A 52 -113.24 0.43 23.05
CA ASP A 52 -112.61 0.08 21.76
C ASP A 52 -112.23 1.32 20.93
N GLU A 53 -112.84 2.48 21.24
CA GLU A 53 -112.59 3.77 20.56
C GLU A 53 -111.33 4.50 21.08
N THR A 54 -110.82 4.14 22.26
CA THR A 54 -109.60 4.75 22.85
C THR A 54 -108.60 3.67 23.31
N PRO A 55 -108.03 2.89 22.38
CA PRO A 55 -107.22 1.72 22.72
C PRO A 55 -105.96 2.02 23.54
N ASN A 56 -105.49 3.27 23.50
CA ASN A 56 -104.31 3.71 24.24
C ASN A 56 -104.65 4.27 25.63
N THR A 57 -105.92 4.42 25.99
CA THR A 57 -106.34 4.92 27.30
C THR A 57 -106.77 3.74 28.17
N LEU A 58 -106.00 3.50 29.23
CA LEU A 58 -106.13 2.34 30.09
C LEU A 58 -106.52 2.77 31.49
N ARG A 59 -107.38 1.96 32.14
CA ARG A 59 -107.68 2.07 33.56
C ARG A 59 -106.78 1.12 34.34
N PHE A 60 -106.14 1.63 35.37
CA PHE A 60 -105.24 0.95 36.29
C PHE A 60 -105.81 1.00 37.71
N ARG A 61 -105.41 0.05 38.56
CA ARG A 61 -105.88 0.02 39.96
C ARG A 61 -105.29 1.17 40.78
N ASP A 62 -104.00 1.44 40.57
CA ASP A 62 -103.19 2.40 41.32
C ASP A 62 -101.95 2.78 40.49
N PHE A 63 -101.13 3.73 40.96
CA PHE A 63 -99.87 4.09 40.30
C PHE A 63 -98.89 2.91 40.20
N ASN A 64 -98.86 2.02 41.20
CA ASN A 64 -97.98 0.85 41.18
C ASN A 64 -98.31 -0.09 40.02
N ASN A 65 -99.60 -0.29 39.72
CA ASN A 65 -100.08 -1.09 38.59
C ASN A 65 -99.77 -0.41 37.24
N LEU A 66 -99.86 0.92 37.16
CA LEU A 66 -99.43 1.68 35.97
C LEU A 66 -97.92 1.52 35.71
N PHE A 67 -97.08 1.72 36.74
CA PHE A 67 -95.64 1.57 36.61
C PHE A 67 -95.25 0.13 36.27
N ALA A 68 -95.84 -0.88 36.93
CA ALA A 68 -95.60 -2.28 36.61
C ALA A 68 -95.99 -2.63 35.16
N TYR A 69 -97.09 -2.06 34.65
CA TYR A 69 -97.47 -2.23 33.25
C TYR A 69 -96.44 -1.60 32.30
N LEU A 70 -96.03 -0.35 32.56
CA LEU A 70 -95.03 0.34 31.73
C LEU A 70 -93.68 -0.36 31.77
N ASP A 71 -93.26 -0.84 32.93
CA ASP A 71 -92.02 -1.59 33.09
C ASP A 71 -92.06 -2.91 32.29
N GLN A 72 -93.21 -3.60 32.28
CA GLN A 72 -93.41 -4.79 31.46
C GLN A 72 -93.38 -4.46 29.96
N GLN A 73 -94.07 -3.41 29.52
CA GLN A 73 -94.08 -2.98 28.11
C GLN A 73 -92.70 -2.49 27.64
N ASN A 74 -91.95 -1.80 28.52
CA ASN A 74 -90.64 -1.24 28.22
C ASN A 74 -89.49 -2.22 28.42
N ARG A 75 -89.73 -3.41 28.95
CA ARG A 75 -88.66 -4.39 29.22
C ARG A 75 -87.77 -4.67 27.99
N PRO A 76 -88.30 -4.90 26.77
CA PRO A 76 -87.46 -5.11 25.60
C PRO A 76 -86.63 -3.86 25.21
N ALA A 77 -87.22 -2.67 25.36
CA ALA A 77 -86.55 -1.40 25.08
C ALA A 77 -85.45 -1.09 26.10
N ASN A 78 -85.69 -1.37 27.37
CA ASN A 78 -84.71 -1.24 28.46
C ASN A 78 -83.56 -2.23 28.29
N GLU A 79 -83.83 -3.49 27.92
CA GLU A 79 -82.78 -4.46 27.58
C GLU A 79 -81.91 -4.01 26.40
N ARG A 80 -82.54 -3.45 25.36
CA ARG A 80 -81.82 -2.88 24.21
C ARG A 80 -80.96 -1.68 24.63
N LEU A 81 -81.49 -0.79 25.45
CA LEU A 81 -80.76 0.37 25.99
C LEU A 81 -79.57 -0.08 26.85
N LYS A 82 -79.77 -1.08 27.71
CA LYS A 82 -78.70 -1.67 28.53
C LYS A 82 -77.55 -2.16 27.66
N ARG A 83 -77.87 -2.98 26.65
CA ARG A 83 -76.86 -3.58 25.75
C ARG A 83 -76.11 -2.51 24.97
N ALA A 84 -76.81 -1.49 24.46
CA ALA A 84 -76.16 -0.37 23.76
C ALA A 84 -75.20 0.38 24.69
N LEU A 85 -75.62 0.72 25.91
CA LEU A 85 -74.77 1.39 26.91
C LEU A 85 -73.58 0.52 27.37
N GLU A 86 -73.78 -0.79 27.54
CA GLU A 86 -72.70 -1.75 27.83
C GLU A 86 -71.66 -1.81 26.70
N GLN A 87 -72.11 -1.87 25.45
CA GLN A 87 -71.22 -1.86 24.29
C GLN A 87 -70.44 -0.54 24.20
N ILE A 88 -71.10 0.60 24.41
CA ILE A 88 -70.45 1.92 24.47
C ILE A 88 -69.38 1.93 25.57
N LEU A 89 -69.69 1.47 26.79
CA LEU A 89 -68.73 1.41 27.91
C LEU A 89 -67.51 0.53 27.60
N ASN A 90 -67.73 -0.61 26.95
CA ASN A 90 -66.66 -1.52 26.52
C ASN A 90 -65.77 -0.86 25.46
N HIS A 91 -66.36 -0.22 24.45
CA HIS A 91 -65.62 0.51 23.42
C HIS A 91 -64.84 1.69 23.99
N GLU A 92 -65.40 2.47 24.93
CA GLU A 92 -64.69 3.55 25.62
C GLU A 92 -63.51 3.04 26.45
N THR A 93 -63.67 1.88 27.09
CA THR A 93 -62.59 1.23 27.82
C THR A 93 -61.46 0.84 26.89
N ARG A 94 -61.78 0.24 25.73
CA ARG A 94 -60.80 -0.11 24.71
C ARG A 94 -60.13 1.12 24.11
N LEU A 95 -60.87 2.20 23.85
CA LEU A 95 -60.31 3.47 23.38
C LEU A 95 -59.30 4.06 24.37
N SER A 96 -59.57 3.98 25.67
CA SER A 96 -58.65 4.43 26.72
C SER A 96 -57.34 3.61 26.69
N GLN A 97 -57.44 2.29 26.55
CA GLN A 97 -56.27 1.41 26.41
C GLN A 97 -55.49 1.72 25.15
N LEU A 98 -56.16 1.88 24.01
CA LEU A 98 -55.53 2.24 22.74
C LEU A 98 -54.79 3.58 22.82
N GLN A 99 -55.29 4.54 23.61
CA GLN A 99 -54.62 5.82 23.82
C GLN A 99 -53.31 5.66 24.62
N GLU A 100 -53.31 4.87 25.70
CA GLU A 100 -52.09 4.57 26.47
C GLU A 100 -51.08 3.77 25.63
N GLU A 101 -51.57 2.78 24.89
CA GLU A 101 -50.77 1.99 23.97
C GLU A 101 -50.14 2.87 22.88
N SER A 102 -50.90 3.81 22.31
CA SER A 102 -50.40 4.76 21.29
C SER A 102 -49.35 5.71 21.86
N ALA A 103 -49.55 6.22 23.09
CA ALA A 103 -48.56 7.02 23.78
C ALA A 103 -47.26 6.25 24.03
N THR A 104 -47.37 4.97 24.43
CA THR A 104 -46.23 4.07 24.63
C THR A 104 -45.47 3.83 23.31
N THR A 105 -46.18 3.52 22.23
CA THR A 105 -45.59 3.36 20.89
C THR A 105 -44.94 4.67 20.41
N GLN A 106 -45.54 5.82 20.67
CA GLN A 106 -44.95 7.11 20.31
C GLN A 106 -43.66 7.41 21.07
N ASN A 107 -43.61 7.09 22.37
CA ASN A 107 -42.40 7.23 23.17
C ASN A 107 -41.29 6.30 22.66
N ALA A 108 -41.61 5.06 22.29
CA ALA A 108 -40.66 4.14 21.68
C ALA A 108 -40.13 4.66 20.33
N LEU A 109 -41.01 5.21 19.46
CA LEU A 109 -40.62 5.85 18.20
C LEU A 109 -39.69 7.05 18.43
N ASN A 110 -39.98 7.88 19.44
CA ASN A 110 -39.12 9.01 19.81
C ASN A 110 -37.73 8.53 20.26
N GLY A 111 -37.67 7.46 21.07
CA GLY A 111 -36.42 6.81 21.46
C GLY A 111 -35.61 6.33 20.26
N LEU A 112 -36.24 5.60 19.33
CA LEU A 112 -35.58 5.14 18.10
C LEU A 112 -35.09 6.28 17.22
N ASN A 113 -35.83 7.40 17.16
CA ASN A 113 -35.40 8.59 16.42
C ASN A 113 -34.15 9.21 17.05
N HIS A 114 -34.06 9.29 18.38
CA HIS A 114 -32.86 9.76 19.07
C HIS A 114 -31.66 8.83 18.85
N GLU A 115 -31.86 7.52 18.96
CA GLU A 115 -30.81 6.53 18.69
C GLU A 115 -30.31 6.61 17.24
N THR A 116 -31.23 6.70 16.28
CA THR A 116 -30.89 6.86 14.85
C THR A 116 -30.12 8.15 14.59
N HIS A 117 -30.50 9.24 15.27
CA HIS A 117 -29.78 10.51 15.16
C HIS A 117 -28.34 10.40 15.71
N ASN A 118 -28.16 9.74 16.86
CA ASN A 118 -26.84 9.48 17.43
C ASN A 118 -25.98 8.60 16.50
N LEU A 119 -26.54 7.53 15.94
CA LEU A 119 -25.85 6.68 14.97
C LEU A 119 -25.43 7.46 13.72
N ASN A 120 -26.29 8.35 13.20
CA ASN A 120 -25.92 9.24 12.09
C ASN A 120 -24.73 10.14 12.43
N HIS A 121 -24.70 10.71 13.64
CA HIS A 121 -23.58 11.52 14.10
C HIS A 121 -22.28 10.70 14.14
N GLN A 122 -22.32 9.51 14.74
CA GLN A 122 -21.14 8.64 14.80
C GLN A 122 -20.65 8.22 13.41
N ILE A 123 -21.56 7.87 12.49
CA ILE A 123 -21.20 7.56 11.10
C ILE A 123 -20.53 8.77 10.42
N GLN A 124 -21.01 9.98 10.68
CA GLN A 124 -20.41 11.21 10.15
C GLN A 124 -18.99 11.44 10.71
N GLU A 125 -18.75 11.20 11.99
CA GLU A 125 -17.42 11.24 12.59
C GLU A 125 -16.47 10.22 11.93
N GLN A 126 -16.93 8.99 11.70
CA GLN A 126 -16.13 7.98 11.01
C GLN A 126 -15.78 8.43 9.57
N ASN A 127 -16.74 9.03 8.85
CA ASN A 127 -16.49 9.58 7.51
C ASN A 127 -15.44 10.69 7.53
N GLN A 128 -15.48 11.59 8.52
CA GLN A 128 -14.47 12.63 8.68
C GLN A 128 -13.09 12.02 8.95
N ALA A 129 -13.00 11.04 9.85
CA ALA A 129 -11.74 10.36 10.14
C ALA A 129 -11.16 9.64 8.91
N ILE A 130 -11.99 8.97 8.11
CA ILE A 130 -11.58 8.36 6.83
C ILE A 130 -11.05 9.42 5.86
N ASN A 131 -11.74 10.56 5.74
CA ASN A 131 -11.31 11.65 4.85
C ASN A 131 -9.97 12.25 5.27
N THR A 132 -9.74 12.43 6.58
CA THR A 132 -8.44 12.86 7.11
C THR A 132 -7.34 11.85 6.76
N LEU A 133 -7.57 10.56 6.99
CA LEU A 133 -6.59 9.52 6.63
C LEU A 133 -6.32 9.47 5.13
N ASN A 134 -7.35 9.61 4.28
CA ASN A 134 -7.17 9.68 2.83
C ASN A 134 -6.29 10.88 2.42
N HIS A 135 -6.45 12.03 3.06
CA HIS A 135 -5.60 13.21 2.82
C HIS A 135 -4.15 12.95 3.24
N GLU A 136 -3.93 12.37 4.42
CA GLU A 136 -2.59 12.02 4.90
C GLU A 136 -1.90 11.00 3.98
N ILE A 137 -2.62 9.96 3.55
CA ILE A 137 -2.12 8.94 2.62
C ILE A 137 -1.79 9.57 1.26
N ALA A 138 -2.61 10.49 0.76
CA ALA A 138 -2.33 11.21 -0.48
C ALA A 138 -1.06 12.06 -0.37
N GLY A 139 -0.88 12.77 0.75
CA GLY A 139 0.34 13.54 1.02
C GLY A 139 1.60 12.66 1.07
N LEU A 140 1.54 11.53 1.77
CA LEU A 140 2.65 10.58 1.84
C LEU A 140 2.95 9.94 0.48
N ASN A 141 1.93 9.64 -0.33
CA ASN A 141 2.12 9.14 -1.69
C ASN A 141 2.82 10.16 -2.59
N GLN A 142 2.47 11.44 -2.46
CA GLN A 142 3.16 12.51 -3.19
C GLN A 142 4.63 12.61 -2.77
N GLU A 143 4.91 12.61 -1.45
CA GLU A 143 6.28 12.64 -0.93
C GLU A 143 7.09 11.42 -1.40
N MET A 144 6.46 10.24 -1.45
CA MET A 144 7.09 9.02 -1.98
C MET A 144 7.39 9.15 -3.47
N HIS A 145 6.49 9.72 -4.26
CA HIS A 145 6.70 9.95 -5.68
C HIS A 145 7.88 10.91 -5.92
N ASP A 146 7.93 12.02 -5.18
CA ASP A 146 9.02 13.00 -5.26
C ASP A 146 10.36 12.36 -4.85
N THR A 147 10.37 11.54 -3.80
CA THR A 147 11.55 10.80 -3.35
C THR A 147 12.04 9.81 -4.41
N LEU A 148 11.14 9.04 -5.02
CA LEU A 148 11.48 8.08 -6.08
C LEU A 148 12.04 8.78 -7.31
N SER A 149 11.44 9.89 -7.74
CA SER A 149 11.98 10.70 -8.86
C SER A 149 13.38 11.23 -8.55
N ALA A 150 13.60 11.72 -7.32
CA ALA A 150 14.91 12.18 -6.89
C ALA A 150 15.95 11.04 -6.75
N GLN A 151 15.51 9.79 -6.54
CA GLN A 151 16.38 8.61 -6.57
C GLN A 151 16.78 8.27 -8.00
N GLU A 152 15.83 8.27 -8.94
CA GLU A 152 16.12 8.02 -10.37
C GLU A 152 17.17 8.99 -10.90
N GLN A 153 17.02 10.30 -10.61
CA GLN A 153 17.99 11.33 -11.01
C GLN A 153 19.39 11.10 -10.41
N ASP A 154 19.47 10.68 -9.14
CA ASP A 154 20.73 10.37 -8.48
C ASP A 154 21.38 9.10 -9.05
N GLN A 155 20.56 8.12 -9.44
CA GLN A 155 21.02 6.86 -10.03
C GLN A 155 21.59 7.06 -11.44
N GLU A 156 20.94 7.89 -12.27
CA GLU A 156 21.47 8.31 -13.57
C GLU A 156 22.80 9.06 -13.42
N SER A 157 22.85 10.02 -12.49
CA SER A 157 24.06 10.79 -12.22
C SER A 157 25.22 9.92 -11.70
N LEU A 158 24.90 8.93 -10.86
CA LEU A 158 25.88 7.97 -10.36
C LEU A 158 26.43 7.10 -11.50
N SER A 159 25.58 6.64 -12.41
CA SER A 159 26.02 5.90 -13.61
C SER A 159 26.97 6.74 -14.47
N GLY A 160 26.67 8.03 -14.65
CA GLY A 160 27.56 8.97 -15.35
C GLY A 160 28.92 9.13 -14.66
N LEU A 161 28.95 9.24 -13.32
CA LEU A 161 30.20 9.30 -12.55
C LEU A 161 31.00 7.98 -12.64
N GLU A 162 30.34 6.83 -12.59
CA GLU A 162 30.99 5.53 -12.72
C GLU A 162 31.63 5.35 -14.11
N LEU A 163 31.00 5.86 -15.16
CA LEU A 163 31.58 5.90 -16.50
C LEU A 163 32.82 6.79 -16.55
N GLN A 164 32.76 8.01 -16.01
CA GLN A 164 33.92 8.91 -15.95
C GLN A 164 35.08 8.32 -15.14
N ILE A 165 34.79 7.65 -14.02
CA ILE A 165 35.81 6.96 -13.22
C ILE A 165 36.48 5.86 -14.06
N LYS A 166 35.70 5.09 -14.83
CA LYS A 166 36.23 4.03 -15.71
C LYS A 166 37.12 4.60 -16.82
N GLU A 167 36.68 5.68 -17.48
CA GLU A 167 37.44 6.38 -18.53
C GLU A 167 38.74 6.98 -17.99
N LYS A 168 38.68 7.69 -16.86
CA LYS A 168 39.86 8.26 -16.20
C LYS A 168 40.82 7.16 -15.77
N LYS A 169 40.33 6.02 -15.26
CA LYS A 169 41.18 4.88 -14.89
C LYS A 169 41.95 4.35 -16.11
N SER A 170 41.29 4.15 -17.25
CA SER A 170 42.00 3.76 -18.49
C SER A 170 43.03 4.79 -18.92
N ALA A 171 42.72 6.08 -18.83
CA ALA A 171 43.67 7.15 -19.15
C ALA A 171 44.89 7.17 -18.21
N ILE A 172 44.71 6.90 -16.91
CA ILE A 172 45.81 6.71 -15.95
C ILE A 172 46.69 5.51 -16.37
N GLU A 173 46.08 4.38 -16.75
CA GLU A 173 46.82 3.19 -17.17
C GLU A 173 47.64 3.43 -18.46
N GLU A 174 47.08 4.18 -19.42
CA GLU A 174 47.78 4.56 -20.66
C GLU A 174 48.90 5.58 -20.42
N SER A 175 48.65 6.60 -19.60
CA SER A 175 49.67 7.60 -19.22
C SER A 175 50.81 6.97 -18.41
N LEU A 176 50.54 5.99 -17.56
CA LEU A 176 51.58 5.20 -16.89
C LEU A 176 52.43 4.38 -17.88
N LYS A 177 51.81 3.70 -18.86
CA LYS A 177 52.53 2.94 -19.89
C LYS A 177 53.43 3.84 -20.76
N THR A 178 52.92 5.00 -21.15
CA THR A 178 53.68 5.98 -21.94
C THR A 178 54.83 6.58 -21.15
N LEU A 179 54.61 6.92 -19.87
CA LEU A 179 55.65 7.39 -18.96
C LEU A 179 56.75 6.33 -18.73
N GLU A 180 56.39 5.06 -18.59
CA GLU A 180 57.37 3.96 -18.54
C GLU A 180 58.19 3.85 -19.84
N ALA A 181 57.53 3.97 -21.00
CA ALA A 181 58.19 3.94 -22.30
C ALA A 181 59.17 5.11 -22.45
N LEU A 182 58.78 6.31 -22.04
CA LEU A 182 59.62 7.51 -22.02
C LEU A 182 60.82 7.35 -21.08
N LYS A 183 60.62 6.84 -19.86
CA LYS A 183 61.72 6.55 -18.91
C LYS A 183 62.70 5.54 -19.47
N LYS A 184 62.23 4.46 -20.11
CA LYS A 184 63.07 3.46 -20.81
C LYS A 184 63.82 4.07 -22.01
N ALA A 185 63.18 4.93 -22.79
CA ALA A 185 63.80 5.63 -23.92
C ALA A 185 64.89 6.61 -23.46
N LEU A 186 64.64 7.38 -22.40
CA LEU A 186 65.62 8.25 -21.76
C LEU A 186 66.83 7.44 -21.26
N GLN A 187 66.59 6.29 -20.62
CA GLN A 187 67.67 5.40 -20.16
C GLN A 187 68.52 4.87 -21.33
N ARG A 188 67.89 4.53 -22.47
CA ARG A 188 68.58 4.14 -23.71
C ARG A 188 69.40 5.30 -24.30
N GLN A 189 68.84 6.52 -24.36
CA GLN A 189 69.56 7.71 -24.81
C GLN A 189 70.75 8.05 -23.89
N LYS A 190 70.59 7.96 -22.56
CA LYS A 190 71.69 8.17 -21.60
C LYS A 190 72.80 7.12 -21.79
N LYS A 191 72.45 5.86 -22.03
CA LYS A 191 73.42 4.80 -22.38
C LYS A 191 74.13 5.08 -23.70
N GLN A 192 73.41 5.50 -24.74
CA GLN A 192 73.99 5.91 -26.02
C GLN A 192 74.94 7.11 -25.89
N LYS A 193 74.60 8.12 -25.08
CA LYS A 193 75.49 9.26 -24.80
C LYS A 193 76.77 8.86 -24.06
N LYS A 194 76.68 7.96 -23.07
CA LYS A 194 77.87 7.38 -22.40
C LYS A 194 78.75 6.63 -23.39
N TRP A 195 78.12 5.86 -24.29
CA TRP A 195 78.80 5.16 -25.36
C TRP A 195 79.47 6.11 -26.35
N LYS A 196 78.80 7.20 -26.74
CA LYS A 196 79.35 8.22 -27.65
C LYS A 196 80.55 8.93 -27.02
N LYS A 197 80.51 9.29 -25.72
CA LYS A 197 81.66 9.82 -24.99
C LYS A 197 82.83 8.82 -24.89
N GLN A 198 82.54 7.52 -24.71
CA GLN A 198 83.57 6.47 -24.72
C GLN A 198 84.15 6.23 -26.12
N PHE A 199 83.38 6.49 -27.18
CA PHE A 199 83.81 6.35 -28.56
C PHE A 199 84.60 7.56 -29.06
N ASP A 200 84.17 8.78 -28.70
CA ASP A 200 84.92 10.02 -28.98
C ASP A 200 86.28 10.00 -28.24
N PHE A 201 86.35 9.45 -27.01
CA PHE A 201 87.63 9.22 -26.30
C PHE A 201 88.60 8.27 -27.03
N LEU A 202 88.10 7.32 -27.84
CA LEU A 202 88.92 6.43 -28.66
C LEU A 202 89.28 7.04 -30.03
N SER A 203 88.63 8.14 -30.42
CA SER A 203 88.83 8.81 -31.72
C SER A 203 89.69 10.08 -31.61
N ASP A 204 89.74 10.72 -30.43
CA ASP A 204 90.42 12.00 -30.20
C ASP A 204 91.88 11.88 -29.71
N ARG A 205 92.55 10.75 -29.99
CA ARG A 205 94.02 10.70 -29.99
C ARG A 205 94.50 10.49 -31.41
N ALA A 206 94.66 11.59 -32.14
CA ALA A 206 95.56 11.64 -33.28
C ALA A 206 97.01 11.73 -32.78
N PRO A 207 97.90 10.76 -33.06
CA PRO A 207 99.33 11.00 -33.00
C PRO A 207 99.78 11.71 -34.29
N PRO A 208 100.81 12.57 -34.22
CA PRO A 208 101.27 13.36 -35.35
C PRO A 208 101.98 12.47 -36.39
N HIS A 209 101.64 12.69 -37.66
CA HIS A 209 102.38 12.17 -38.80
C HIS A 209 103.81 12.71 -38.80
N THR A 210 104.81 11.84 -38.62
CA THR A 210 106.11 11.92 -39.32
C THR A 210 106.93 10.66 -39.05
N GLN A 211 107.56 10.15 -40.10
CA GLN A 211 108.59 9.09 -40.14
C GLN A 211 108.14 7.63 -39.98
N GLN A 212 107.59 7.06 -41.07
CA GLN A 212 107.89 5.67 -41.45
C GLN A 212 107.44 5.32 -42.88
N GLU A 213 107.62 6.24 -43.84
CA GLU A 213 107.30 6.03 -45.26
C GLU A 213 108.29 5.14 -46.04
N HIS A 214 109.29 4.53 -45.40
CA HIS A 214 110.38 3.85 -46.12
C HIS A 214 110.38 2.31 -46.09
N ALA A 215 109.29 1.63 -45.69
CA ALA A 215 109.26 0.16 -45.67
C ALA A 215 108.13 -0.49 -46.49
N LEU A 216 107.30 0.27 -47.20
CA LEU A 216 106.10 -0.25 -47.88
C LEU A 216 106.07 -0.05 -49.41
N MET A 217 107.25 0.00 -50.05
CA MET A 217 107.42 0.12 -51.51
C MET A 217 108.15 -1.09 -52.13
N ALA A 218 108.01 -2.30 -51.55
CA ALA A 218 108.74 -3.49 -52.02
C ALA A 218 107.92 -4.79 -52.14
N ALA A 219 106.58 -4.75 -52.23
CA ALA A 219 105.79 -5.98 -52.46
C ALA A 219 104.53 -5.75 -53.31
N GLN A 220 104.70 -5.22 -54.52
CA GLN A 220 103.65 -5.24 -55.56
C GLN A 220 103.63 -6.59 -56.31
N GLN A 221 103.31 -7.69 -55.62
CA GLN A 221 102.95 -8.94 -56.28
C GLN A 221 101.62 -9.48 -55.75
N ARG A 222 100.64 -9.54 -56.65
CA ARG A 222 99.22 -9.89 -56.44
C ARG A 222 98.94 -11.31 -55.88
N ASN A 223 99.96 -12.08 -55.49
CA ASN A 223 99.80 -13.42 -54.93
C ASN A 223 100.04 -13.51 -53.41
N GLY A 224 100.42 -12.42 -52.73
CA GLY A 224 100.68 -12.40 -51.27
C GLY A 224 99.43 -12.26 -50.40
N LEU A 225 98.35 -11.65 -50.90
CA LEU A 225 97.12 -11.43 -50.13
C LEU A 225 96.28 -12.69 -49.94
N CYS A 226 96.31 -13.63 -50.89
CA CYS A 226 95.62 -14.92 -50.73
C CYS A 226 96.40 -15.93 -49.87
N ALA A 227 97.70 -15.73 -49.65
CA ALA A 227 98.53 -16.64 -48.85
C ALA A 227 98.50 -16.31 -47.34
N LEU A 228 98.14 -15.08 -46.95
CA LEU A 228 98.03 -14.68 -45.54
C LEU A 228 96.82 -15.32 -44.82
N PHE A 229 95.82 -15.78 -45.58
CA PHE A 229 94.60 -16.41 -45.06
C PHE A 229 94.64 -17.95 -45.03
N LEU A 230 95.68 -18.58 -45.59
CA LEU A 230 95.77 -20.05 -45.74
C LEU A 230 96.93 -20.69 -44.94
N ALA A 231 97.68 -19.90 -44.17
CA ALA A 231 98.67 -20.44 -43.25
C ALA A 231 98.01 -20.77 -41.90
N ASP A 232 97.82 -22.07 -41.68
CA ASP A 232 97.41 -22.72 -40.43
C ASP A 232 95.99 -22.35 -39.92
N PRO A 233 94.93 -23.05 -40.39
CA PRO A 233 93.54 -22.74 -40.03
C PRO A 233 93.23 -22.92 -38.53
N TYR A 234 94.17 -23.40 -37.73
CA TYR A 234 93.96 -23.66 -36.30
C TYR A 234 94.63 -22.66 -35.36
N ALA A 235 95.41 -21.69 -35.85
CA ALA A 235 96.05 -20.67 -35.02
C ALA A 235 95.06 -19.63 -34.43
N ILE A 236 93.79 -19.66 -34.86
CA ILE A 236 92.78 -18.64 -34.54
C ILE A 236 91.87 -19.07 -33.36
N PHE A 237 91.95 -20.33 -32.90
CA PHE A 237 91.15 -20.80 -31.76
C PHE A 237 91.95 -20.85 -30.45
N PRO A 238 91.39 -20.42 -29.30
CA PRO A 238 92.02 -20.59 -28.00
C PRO A 238 92.14 -22.09 -27.66
N LYS A 239 93.33 -22.52 -27.23
CA LYS A 239 93.65 -23.92 -26.92
C LYS A 239 92.71 -24.47 -25.84
N GLY A 240 91.80 -25.39 -26.21
CA GLY A 240 90.96 -26.14 -25.28
C GLY A 240 91.52 -27.54 -24.99
N PHE A 241 91.06 -28.19 -23.91
CA PHE A 241 91.55 -29.49 -23.43
C PHE A 241 91.56 -30.59 -24.53
N ILE A 242 90.58 -30.59 -25.44
CA ILE A 242 90.49 -31.50 -26.59
C ILE A 242 91.61 -31.24 -27.62
N TYR A 243 92.04 -29.98 -27.75
CA TYR A 243 93.14 -29.56 -28.63
C TYR A 243 94.51 -30.01 -28.09
N GLU A 244 94.68 -30.00 -26.76
CA GLU A 244 95.85 -30.57 -26.09
C GLU A 244 95.90 -32.10 -26.18
N TYR A 245 94.73 -32.77 -26.10
CA TYR A 245 94.62 -34.22 -26.19
C TYR A 245 94.91 -34.77 -27.59
N HIS A 246 94.33 -34.18 -28.64
CA HIS A 246 94.53 -34.65 -30.03
C HIS A 246 95.78 -34.09 -30.71
N ASN A 247 96.41 -33.05 -30.13
CA ASN A 247 97.67 -32.43 -30.56
C ASN A 247 97.89 -32.40 -32.10
N PRO A 248 96.97 -31.75 -32.84
CA PRO A 248 97.00 -31.76 -34.30
C PRO A 248 98.28 -31.06 -34.80
N GLY A 249 99.10 -31.79 -35.56
CA GLY A 249 100.39 -31.30 -36.07
C GLY A 249 101.63 -32.12 -35.69
N LYS A 250 101.52 -33.18 -34.87
CA LYS A 250 102.59 -34.19 -34.75
C LYS A 250 102.47 -35.27 -35.83
N GLU A 251 103.59 -35.87 -36.22
CA GLU A 251 103.64 -37.07 -37.07
C GLU A 251 103.09 -38.31 -36.32
N THR A 252 101.79 -38.34 -36.08
CA THR A 252 101.11 -39.49 -35.50
C THR A 252 100.01 -39.93 -36.45
N THR A 253 100.21 -41.11 -37.02
CA THR A 253 99.33 -41.83 -37.95
C THR A 253 97.95 -42.08 -37.34
N ASN A 254 96.95 -41.27 -37.65
CA ASN A 254 95.56 -41.62 -37.40
C ASN A 254 94.60 -40.87 -38.35
N ALA A 255 94.45 -41.36 -39.59
CA ALA A 255 93.57 -40.75 -40.60
C ALA A 255 92.09 -41.17 -40.48
N LEU A 256 91.71 -41.96 -39.46
CA LEU A 256 90.31 -42.38 -39.23
C LEU A 256 89.68 -41.73 -37.99
N ASN A 257 90.41 -40.89 -37.26
CA ASN A 257 89.86 -40.01 -36.22
C ASN A 257 89.90 -38.56 -36.70
N ALA A 258 89.00 -38.20 -37.62
CA ALA A 258 88.59 -36.79 -37.68
C ALA A 258 87.93 -36.47 -36.32
N PRO A 259 88.25 -35.33 -35.68
CA PRO A 259 87.70 -34.98 -34.38
C PRO A 259 86.17 -35.01 -34.44
N ASN A 260 85.53 -35.92 -33.70
CA ASN A 260 84.09 -35.94 -33.55
C ASN A 260 83.70 -35.03 -32.38
N PRO A 261 83.12 -33.84 -32.62
CA PRO A 261 82.81 -32.89 -31.55
C PRO A 261 81.73 -33.39 -30.58
N MET A 262 81.10 -34.54 -30.84
CA MET A 262 80.11 -35.18 -29.96
C MET A 262 80.73 -35.98 -28.80
N ASP A 263 82.02 -36.35 -28.85
CA ASP A 263 82.65 -37.20 -27.81
C ASP A 263 82.87 -36.47 -26.47
N GLY A 264 82.91 -35.13 -26.49
CA GLY A 264 83.00 -34.30 -25.29
C GLY A 264 81.67 -34.08 -24.55
N ILE A 265 80.52 -34.46 -25.14
CA ILE A 265 79.20 -34.15 -24.56
C ILE A 265 78.74 -35.26 -23.58
N ASN A 266 79.23 -36.49 -23.71
CA ASN A 266 78.79 -37.63 -22.88
C ASN A 266 79.85 -38.25 -21.96
N ASN A 267 81.03 -37.64 -21.81
CA ASN A 267 82.05 -38.01 -20.81
C ASN A 267 82.49 -39.50 -20.84
N GLN A 268 82.57 -40.14 -22.01
CA GLN A 268 82.95 -41.55 -22.19
C GLN A 268 84.19 -41.75 -23.07
N PHE A 269 85.28 -41.03 -22.82
CA PHE A 269 86.56 -41.31 -23.48
C PHE A 269 87.28 -42.46 -22.76
N GLN A 270 87.54 -43.58 -23.45
CA GLN A 270 88.45 -44.65 -23.00
C GLN A 270 89.51 -44.90 -24.07
N ASP A 271 90.77 -44.96 -23.67
CA ASP A 271 91.89 -45.31 -24.55
C ASP A 271 91.88 -46.80 -24.90
N ASN A 272 91.86 -47.12 -26.20
CA ASN A 272 91.97 -48.49 -26.70
C ASN A 272 93.42 -48.76 -27.19
N PRO A 273 94.20 -49.64 -26.56
CA PRO A 273 95.63 -49.82 -26.83
C PRO A 273 95.97 -50.67 -28.08
N LEU A 274 95.01 -50.96 -28.97
CA LEU A 274 95.20 -51.91 -30.08
C LEU A 274 95.40 -51.28 -31.48
N ASN A 275 95.74 -50.00 -31.59
CA ASN A 275 95.88 -49.31 -32.89
C ASN A 275 97.32 -49.02 -33.35
N GLN A 276 98.34 -49.62 -32.73
CA GLN A 276 99.68 -49.62 -33.30
C GLN A 276 99.85 -50.84 -34.21
N VAL A 277 99.68 -50.63 -35.51
CA VAL A 277 100.37 -51.30 -36.63
C VAL A 277 99.45 -51.17 -37.86
N ILE A 278 99.77 -50.23 -38.75
CA ILE A 278 99.74 -50.36 -40.22
C ILE A 278 100.35 -49.07 -40.79
N ASN A 279 101.55 -49.21 -41.35
CA ASN A 279 102.29 -48.19 -42.09
C ASN A 279 101.75 -48.11 -43.53
N ASN A 280 101.46 -46.91 -44.05
CA ASN A 280 101.50 -46.68 -45.50
C ASN A 280 101.95 -45.26 -45.87
N ARG A 281 102.98 -45.20 -46.72
CA ARG A 281 103.86 -44.05 -47.02
C ARG A 281 103.40 -43.21 -48.23
N TYR A 282 102.24 -42.55 -48.21
CA TYR A 282 101.79 -41.76 -49.39
C TYR A 282 101.16 -40.38 -49.14
N GLN A 283 101.42 -39.72 -48.01
CA GLN A 283 100.92 -38.36 -47.76
C GLN A 283 102.00 -37.37 -47.25
N LYS A 284 103.17 -37.38 -47.89
CA LYS A 284 104.28 -36.46 -47.54
C LYS A 284 104.20 -35.07 -48.21
N PHE A 285 103.22 -34.81 -49.08
CA PHE A 285 103.18 -33.60 -49.92
C PHE A 285 101.77 -33.00 -50.12
N LEU A 286 100.91 -33.00 -49.10
CA LEU A 286 99.64 -32.28 -49.14
C LEU A 286 99.72 -30.97 -48.33
N PRO A 287 98.98 -29.91 -48.74
CA PRO A 287 98.94 -28.63 -48.04
C PRO A 287 98.33 -28.82 -46.63
N GLY A 288 99.06 -28.37 -45.61
CA GLY A 288 98.71 -28.57 -44.19
C GLY A 288 99.74 -29.36 -43.36
N ASN A 289 100.87 -29.78 -43.95
CA ASN A 289 102.00 -30.37 -43.22
C ASN A 289 103.13 -29.34 -43.02
N ALA A 290 103.84 -29.40 -41.88
CA ALA A 290 104.92 -28.48 -41.52
C ALA A 290 106.10 -28.44 -42.52
N ALA A 291 106.23 -29.46 -43.38
CA ALA A 291 107.27 -29.55 -44.41
C ALA A 291 106.95 -28.79 -45.72
N TYR A 292 105.76 -28.18 -45.89
CA TYR A 292 105.43 -27.37 -47.07
C TYR A 292 105.68 -25.88 -46.79
N HIS A 293 106.94 -25.44 -46.93
CA HIS A 293 107.35 -24.05 -46.71
C HIS A 293 107.64 -23.35 -48.04
N ALA A 294 106.62 -22.72 -48.65
CA ALA A 294 106.74 -21.98 -49.91
C ALA A 294 107.46 -20.61 -49.79
N LEU A 295 108.05 -20.30 -48.63
CA LEU A 295 108.69 -19.01 -48.31
C LEU A 295 110.02 -19.22 -47.56
N GLY A 296 110.94 -19.99 -48.16
CA GLY A 296 112.18 -20.49 -47.54
C GLY A 296 113.30 -19.47 -47.26
N SER A 297 113.07 -18.15 -47.34
CA SER A 297 114.16 -17.17 -47.17
C SER A 297 113.79 -15.84 -46.49
N ILE A 298 112.62 -15.73 -45.84
CA ILE A 298 112.25 -14.51 -45.10
C ILE A 298 112.32 -14.77 -43.59
N LYS A 299 113.20 -14.04 -42.87
CA LYS A 299 113.25 -14.04 -41.40
C LYS A 299 111.91 -13.58 -40.83
N THR A 300 111.22 -14.45 -40.11
CA THR A 300 109.96 -14.14 -39.42
C THR A 300 110.24 -13.26 -38.20
N VAL A 301 109.94 -11.97 -38.32
CA VAL A 301 109.85 -11.08 -37.15
C VAL A 301 108.57 -11.44 -36.39
N LYS A 302 108.67 -11.57 -35.06
CA LYS A 302 107.59 -11.82 -34.09
C LYS A 302 106.27 -11.15 -34.55
N ALA A 303 105.19 -11.93 -34.63
CA ALA A 303 103.87 -11.47 -35.06
C ALA A 303 103.47 -10.14 -34.37
N LEU A 304 103.20 -9.11 -35.17
CA LEU A 304 102.60 -7.87 -34.71
C LEU A 304 101.25 -8.18 -34.05
N LYS A 305 100.97 -7.56 -32.90
CA LYS A 305 99.67 -7.67 -32.24
C LYS A 305 98.63 -6.94 -33.09
N PHE A 306 97.43 -7.51 -33.19
CA PHE A 306 96.38 -7.13 -34.14
C PHE A 306 95.88 -5.67 -34.08
N HIS A 307 96.25 -4.92 -33.04
CA HIS A 307 95.89 -3.50 -32.87
C HIS A 307 96.76 -2.55 -33.72
N ASP A 308 97.89 -3.03 -34.24
CA ASP A 308 98.89 -2.21 -34.96
C ASP A 308 98.76 -2.34 -36.49
N LEU A 309 97.76 -3.05 -37.01
CA LEU A 309 97.50 -3.15 -38.44
C LEU A 309 96.56 -2.03 -38.91
N VAL A 310 97.10 -0.84 -39.12
CA VAL A 310 96.37 0.26 -39.77
C VAL A 310 96.33 -0.02 -41.28
N LEU A 311 95.27 -0.66 -41.76
CA LEU A 311 94.98 -0.70 -43.19
C LEU A 311 94.36 0.64 -43.59
N HIS A 312 95.13 1.49 -44.27
CA HIS A 312 94.59 2.67 -44.93
C HIS A 312 93.68 2.25 -46.07
N PHE A 313 92.38 2.44 -45.89
CA PHE A 313 91.41 2.45 -46.97
C PHE A 313 90.69 3.81 -46.93
N ASP A 314 91.04 4.69 -47.87
CA ASP A 314 90.32 5.93 -48.10
C ASP A 314 88.96 5.61 -48.74
N SER A 315 87.92 5.52 -47.92
CA SER A 315 86.52 5.48 -48.35
C SER A 315 85.57 5.92 -47.22
N PRO A 316 84.40 6.55 -47.49
CA PRO A 316 83.54 7.21 -46.49
C PRO A 316 82.89 6.27 -45.45
N SER A 317 83.21 4.97 -45.44
CA SER A 317 82.57 3.94 -44.63
C SER A 317 83.32 3.57 -43.34
N ALA A 318 84.16 4.46 -42.80
CA ALA A 318 84.93 4.21 -41.57
C ALA A 318 84.08 3.67 -40.39
N LYS A 319 82.81 4.07 -40.30
CA LYS A 319 81.86 3.59 -39.28
C LYS A 319 81.29 2.20 -39.54
N GLU A 320 81.11 1.83 -40.81
CA GLU A 320 80.64 0.49 -41.19
C GLU A 320 81.75 -0.54 -41.00
N ASN A 321 82.99 -0.16 -41.32
CA ASN A 321 84.17 -0.98 -41.06
C ASN A 321 84.39 -1.19 -39.56
N ALA A 322 84.26 -0.16 -38.72
CA ALA A 322 84.35 -0.30 -37.27
C ALA A 322 83.25 -1.21 -36.67
N LEU A 323 82.04 -1.18 -37.23
CA LEU A 323 80.94 -2.08 -36.84
C LEU A 323 81.22 -3.53 -37.24
N PHE A 324 81.78 -3.76 -38.44
CA PHE A 324 82.24 -5.08 -38.88
C PHE A 324 83.33 -5.64 -37.96
N PHE A 325 84.37 -4.85 -37.64
CA PHE A 325 85.43 -5.30 -36.74
C PHE A 325 84.93 -5.54 -35.31
N ARG A 326 83.98 -4.75 -34.82
CA ARG A 326 83.35 -4.97 -33.52
C ARG A 326 82.52 -6.24 -33.49
N GLN A 327 81.79 -6.53 -34.57
CA GLN A 327 81.05 -7.76 -34.75
C GLN A 327 82.00 -8.98 -34.73
N ILE A 328 83.14 -8.89 -35.43
CA ILE A 328 84.21 -9.90 -35.35
C ILE A 328 84.80 -10.05 -33.93
N SER A 329 84.98 -8.95 -33.19
CA SER A 329 85.46 -9.01 -31.81
C SER A 329 84.49 -9.67 -30.82
N GLN A 330 83.18 -9.62 -31.10
CA GLN A 330 82.16 -10.34 -30.32
C GLN A 330 82.16 -11.83 -30.68
N TYR A 331 82.42 -12.18 -31.93
CA TYR A 331 82.59 -13.58 -32.36
C TYR A 331 83.77 -14.25 -31.68
N ALA A 332 84.91 -13.56 -31.57
CA ALA A 332 86.09 -14.07 -30.87
C ALA A 332 85.86 -14.32 -29.35
N LYS A 333 84.80 -13.73 -28.78
CA LYS A 333 84.41 -13.88 -27.37
C LYS A 333 83.28 -14.89 -27.13
N GLY A 334 82.75 -15.54 -28.17
CA GLY A 334 81.75 -16.60 -28.07
C GLY A 334 80.29 -16.14 -27.86
N GLU A 335 79.95 -14.86 -28.09
CA GLU A 335 78.58 -14.35 -27.95
C GLU A 335 77.73 -14.56 -29.23
N ARG A 336 76.44 -14.90 -29.11
CA ARG A 336 75.53 -15.23 -30.24
C ARG A 336 75.25 -14.03 -31.18
N LEU A 337 75.13 -14.32 -32.48
CA LEU A 337 74.89 -13.41 -33.63
C LEU A 337 73.86 -12.28 -33.35
N LYS A 338 74.30 -11.02 -33.43
CA LYS A 338 73.44 -9.83 -33.45
C LYS A 338 73.91 -8.88 -34.56
N ILE A 339 73.10 -8.70 -35.60
CA ILE A 339 73.40 -7.77 -36.71
C ILE A 339 73.25 -6.33 -36.18
N LEU A 340 74.33 -5.56 -36.16
CA LEU A 340 74.32 -4.16 -35.72
C LEU A 340 73.99 -3.25 -36.91
N MET A 341 72.79 -2.67 -36.95
CA MET A 341 72.40 -1.67 -37.94
C MET A 341 72.51 -0.23 -37.38
N LEU A 342 72.88 0.72 -38.24
CA LEU A 342 72.89 2.15 -37.91
C LEU A 342 71.46 2.68 -37.71
N PRO A 343 71.16 3.39 -36.61
CA PRO A 343 69.86 4.02 -36.43
C PRO A 343 69.72 5.25 -37.34
N LYS A 344 68.55 5.41 -37.97
CA LYS A 344 68.16 6.64 -38.66
C LYS A 344 68.11 7.81 -37.68
N LYS A 345 68.54 8.97 -38.18
CA LYS A 345 68.81 10.20 -37.44
C LYS A 345 67.51 10.96 -37.17
N ASP A 346 66.85 10.66 -36.05
CA ASP A 346 65.87 11.54 -35.40
C ASP A 346 66.03 11.43 -33.89
N ALA A 347 67.09 12.05 -33.35
CA ALA A 347 67.32 12.11 -31.92
C ALA A 347 67.00 13.53 -31.42
N THR A 348 65.81 13.69 -30.84
CA THR A 348 65.49 14.84 -30.00
C THR A 348 66.52 14.95 -28.85
N PRO A 349 67.02 16.16 -28.54
CA PRO A 349 68.01 16.37 -27.49
C PRO A 349 67.45 15.99 -26.11
N PRO A 350 68.26 15.46 -25.17
CA PRO A 350 67.73 14.90 -23.93
C PRO A 350 67.17 15.92 -22.93
N SER A 351 67.47 17.22 -23.07
CA SER A 351 66.78 18.24 -22.27
C SER A 351 65.27 18.25 -22.60
N LYS A 352 64.92 18.10 -23.88
CA LYS A 352 63.53 18.03 -24.35
C LYS A 352 62.82 16.71 -23.96
N SER A 353 63.55 15.65 -23.59
CA SER A 353 62.93 14.40 -23.13
C SER A 353 62.82 14.31 -21.61
N GLU A 354 63.62 15.07 -20.86
CA GLU A 354 63.44 15.27 -19.41
C GLU A 354 62.26 16.21 -19.13
N GLU A 355 62.15 17.33 -19.88
CA GLU A 355 61.00 18.24 -19.81
C GLU A 355 59.67 17.52 -20.13
N LYS A 356 59.64 16.67 -21.16
CA LYS A 356 58.45 15.86 -21.49
C LYS A 356 58.09 14.84 -20.41
N ILE A 357 59.06 14.33 -19.65
CA ILE A 357 58.78 13.42 -18.53
C ILE A 357 58.19 14.20 -17.36
N GLU A 358 58.73 15.39 -17.03
CA GLU A 358 58.17 16.24 -15.98
C GLU A 358 56.76 16.74 -16.31
N GLU A 359 56.50 17.13 -17.56
CA GLU A 359 55.18 17.54 -18.03
C GLU A 359 54.18 16.38 -17.91
N GLN A 360 54.56 15.18 -18.36
CA GLN A 360 53.71 14.00 -18.27
C GLN A 360 53.52 13.49 -16.83
N GLU A 361 54.47 13.74 -15.92
CA GLU A 361 54.32 13.48 -14.47
C GLU A 361 53.35 14.48 -13.81
N LYS A 362 53.36 15.75 -14.24
CA LYS A 362 52.38 16.76 -13.79
C LYS A 362 50.97 16.42 -14.26
N ASP A 363 50.82 16.11 -15.55
CA ASP A 363 49.54 15.71 -16.12
C ASP A 363 48.98 14.46 -15.43
N LEU A 364 49.84 13.45 -15.17
CA LEU A 364 49.45 12.25 -14.42
C LEU A 364 48.98 12.59 -13.00
N ASN A 365 49.67 13.49 -12.30
CA ASN A 365 49.29 13.91 -10.95
C ASN A 365 47.94 14.66 -10.94
N GLU A 366 47.69 15.51 -11.93
CA GLU A 366 46.40 16.21 -12.08
C GLU A 366 45.27 15.21 -12.41
N LEU A 367 45.54 14.23 -13.27
CA LEU A 367 44.61 13.16 -13.61
C LEU A 367 44.30 12.27 -12.40
N MET A 368 45.31 11.91 -11.60
CA MET A 368 45.14 11.18 -10.33
C MET A 368 44.35 11.97 -9.29
N LYS A 369 44.55 13.29 -9.19
CA LYS A 369 43.78 14.15 -8.29
C LYS A 369 42.31 14.19 -8.71
N SER A 370 42.05 14.44 -9.99
CA SER A 370 40.67 14.48 -10.54
C SER A 370 39.97 13.11 -10.49
N PHE A 371 40.72 12.00 -10.48
CA PHE A 371 40.20 10.65 -10.29
C PHE A 371 39.77 10.42 -8.84
N LYS A 372 40.57 10.84 -7.85
CA LYS A 372 40.21 10.78 -6.43
C LYS A 372 38.95 11.60 -6.14
N GLU A 373 38.88 12.82 -6.67
CA GLU A 373 37.70 13.69 -6.53
C GLU A 373 36.44 13.05 -7.14
N ALA A 374 36.55 12.44 -8.33
CA ALA A 374 35.44 11.71 -8.93
C ALA A 374 34.99 10.51 -8.08
N GLN A 375 35.94 9.77 -7.49
CA GLN A 375 35.65 8.63 -6.61
C GLN A 375 34.94 9.06 -5.32
N GLU A 376 35.37 10.15 -4.70
CA GLU A 376 34.73 10.70 -3.50
C GLU A 376 33.31 11.21 -3.81
N ASN A 377 33.12 11.89 -4.93
CA ASN A 377 31.80 12.34 -5.39
C ASN A 377 30.84 11.17 -5.65
N ALA A 378 31.33 10.08 -6.24
CA ALA A 378 30.54 8.87 -6.43
C ALA A 378 30.17 8.21 -5.09
N LEU A 379 31.08 8.18 -4.11
CA LEU A 379 30.82 7.64 -2.78
C LEU A 379 29.73 8.45 -2.05
N LYS A 380 29.84 9.79 -2.03
CA LYS A 380 28.83 10.68 -1.44
C LYS A 380 27.46 10.50 -2.07
N ARG A 381 27.40 10.31 -3.39
CA ARG A 381 26.12 10.01 -4.08
C ARG A 381 25.57 8.64 -3.71
N LYS A 382 26.40 7.60 -3.58
CA LYS A 382 25.94 6.28 -3.10
C LYS A 382 25.34 6.36 -1.70
N GLU A 383 25.95 7.13 -0.80
CA GLU A 383 25.41 7.36 0.55
C GLU A 383 24.08 8.12 0.52
N SER A 384 23.97 9.17 -0.30
CA SER A 384 22.71 9.90 -0.54
C SER A 384 21.60 8.98 -1.06
N LEU A 385 21.91 8.13 -2.03
CA LEU A 385 20.96 7.19 -2.64
C LEU A 385 20.45 6.17 -1.61
N LYS A 386 21.35 5.62 -0.78
CA LYS A 386 20.99 4.73 0.33
C LYS A 386 20.10 5.43 1.38
N ALA A 387 20.37 6.69 1.68
CA ALA A 387 19.52 7.47 2.60
C ALA A 387 18.11 7.67 2.03
N LYS A 388 17.99 7.97 0.73
CA LYS A 388 16.70 8.09 0.04
C LYS A 388 15.95 6.74 -0.05
N GLU A 389 16.66 5.63 -0.26
CA GLU A 389 16.06 4.28 -0.24
C GLU A 389 15.44 3.99 1.13
N ASN A 390 16.19 4.21 2.21
CA ASN A 390 15.67 4.05 3.57
C ASN A 390 14.47 4.96 3.86
N HIS A 391 14.50 6.21 3.37
CA HIS A 391 13.36 7.14 3.49
C HIS A 391 12.14 6.60 2.74
N SER A 392 12.32 6.10 1.51
CA SER A 392 11.23 5.52 0.70
C SER A 392 10.59 4.30 1.37
N GLU A 393 11.38 3.43 2.01
CA GLU A 393 10.84 2.30 2.79
C GLU A 393 10.06 2.77 4.02
N THR A 394 10.55 3.82 4.68
CA THR A 394 9.87 4.43 5.84
C THR A 394 8.51 5.00 5.43
N LEU A 395 8.44 5.72 4.30
CA LEU A 395 7.19 6.24 3.74
C LEU A 395 6.22 5.10 3.36
N LYS A 396 6.71 4.03 2.71
CA LYS A 396 5.88 2.85 2.40
C LYS A 396 5.26 2.24 3.66
N ASN A 397 6.05 2.07 4.71
CA ASN A 397 5.58 1.54 5.98
C ASN A 397 4.53 2.46 6.64
N ALA A 398 4.75 3.78 6.61
CA ALA A 398 3.80 4.76 7.13
C ALA A 398 2.45 4.72 6.37
N ILE A 399 2.49 4.63 5.03
CA ILE A 399 1.26 4.50 4.21
C ILE A 399 0.53 3.20 4.53
N HIS A 400 1.24 2.06 4.60
CA HIS A 400 0.62 0.80 4.97
C HIS A 400 -0.02 0.84 6.37
N GLN A 401 0.60 1.52 7.33
CA GLN A 401 0.02 1.70 8.66
C GLN A 401 -1.26 2.53 8.62
N LYS A 402 -1.26 3.64 7.87
CA LYS A 402 -2.45 4.50 7.71
C LYS A 402 -3.59 3.80 6.97
N GLU A 403 -3.29 2.99 5.95
CA GLU A 403 -4.31 2.20 5.25
C GLU A 403 -4.94 1.14 6.17
N ARG A 404 -4.15 0.52 7.06
CA ARG A 404 -4.68 -0.39 8.08
C ARG A 404 -5.61 0.32 9.06
N GLN A 405 -5.26 1.53 9.51
CA GLN A 405 -6.12 2.33 10.38
C GLN A 405 -7.43 2.70 9.69
N LYS A 406 -7.36 3.12 8.42
CA LYS A 406 -8.53 3.43 7.59
C LYS A 406 -9.45 2.21 7.45
N ASN A 407 -8.91 1.04 7.15
CA ASN A 407 -9.69 -0.20 7.04
C ASN A 407 -10.41 -0.55 8.35
N ALA A 408 -9.79 -0.34 9.51
CA ALA A 408 -10.43 -0.57 10.80
C ALA A 408 -11.62 0.38 11.04
N ILE A 409 -11.44 1.66 10.73
CA ILE A 409 -12.50 2.69 10.82
C ILE A 409 -13.65 2.38 9.85
N GLU A 410 -13.33 1.93 8.64
CA GLU A 410 -14.33 1.57 7.63
C GLU A 410 -15.16 0.35 8.06
N GLN A 411 -14.53 -0.65 8.70
CA GLN A 411 -15.26 -1.76 9.31
C GLN A 411 -16.17 -1.30 10.45
N GLN A 412 -15.72 -0.36 11.29
CA GLN A 412 -16.55 0.21 12.36
C GLN A 412 -17.76 0.97 11.78
N LYS A 413 -17.54 1.79 10.76
CA LYS A 413 -18.61 2.49 10.03
C LYS A 413 -19.65 1.52 9.49
N GLN A 414 -19.24 0.42 8.84
CA GLN A 414 -20.16 -0.60 8.34
C GLN A 414 -20.99 -1.25 9.45
N ARG A 415 -20.42 -1.45 10.65
CA ARG A 415 -21.17 -1.96 11.81
C ARG A 415 -22.25 -0.97 12.25
N LEU A 416 -21.90 0.32 12.36
CA LEU A 416 -22.86 1.38 12.70
C LEU A 416 -23.99 1.51 11.66
N GLU A 417 -23.68 1.39 10.37
CA GLU A 417 -24.69 1.38 9.30
C GLU A 417 -25.66 0.20 9.40
N LYS A 418 -25.15 -1.00 9.73
CA LYS A 418 -26.01 -2.17 9.97
C LYS A 418 -26.93 -1.96 11.18
N GLU A 419 -26.40 -1.40 12.26
CA GLU A 419 -27.17 -1.08 13.46
C GLU A 419 -28.27 -0.05 13.15
N LYS A 420 -27.94 1.01 12.43
CA LYS A 420 -28.90 2.02 11.96
C LYS A 420 -30.01 1.39 11.13
N ASN A 421 -29.67 0.50 10.19
CA ASN A 421 -30.66 -0.19 9.36
C ASN A 421 -31.60 -1.08 10.18
N ALA A 422 -31.08 -1.77 11.21
CA ALA A 422 -31.91 -2.56 12.12
C ALA A 422 -32.90 -1.68 12.90
N LYS A 423 -32.45 -0.52 13.38
CA LYS A 423 -33.30 0.46 14.09
C LYS A 423 -34.38 1.06 13.19
N GLU A 424 -34.06 1.33 11.92
CA GLU A 424 -35.03 1.81 10.94
C GLU A 424 -36.12 0.75 10.63
N GLN A 425 -35.75 -0.53 10.55
CA GLN A 425 -36.74 -1.60 10.41
C GLN A 425 -37.66 -1.70 11.64
N GLU A 426 -37.10 -1.55 12.83
CA GLU A 426 -37.87 -1.52 14.07
C GLU A 426 -38.86 -0.35 14.10
N LYS A 427 -38.40 0.83 13.68
CA LYS A 427 -39.23 2.04 13.55
C LYS A 427 -40.41 1.81 12.59
N GLN A 428 -40.15 1.24 11.41
CA GLN A 428 -41.22 0.91 10.45
C GLN A 428 -42.24 -0.07 11.02
N ARG A 429 -41.80 -1.06 11.81
CA ARG A 429 -42.70 -2.00 12.48
C ARG A 429 -43.60 -1.30 13.51
N LEU A 430 -43.03 -0.42 14.34
CA LEU A 430 -43.79 0.35 15.32
C LEU A 430 -44.76 1.33 14.65
N GLU A 431 -44.39 1.92 13.53
CA GLU A 431 -45.26 2.83 12.77
C GLU A 431 -46.47 2.09 12.17
N ARG A 432 -46.27 0.87 11.66
CA ARG A 432 -47.39 0.01 11.24
C ARG A 432 -48.33 -0.31 12.40
N GLN A 433 -47.78 -0.71 13.55
CA GLN A 433 -48.59 -0.98 14.76
C GLN A 433 -49.37 0.25 15.21
N LYS A 434 -48.76 1.44 15.15
CA LYS A 434 -49.44 2.71 15.46
C LYS A 434 -50.62 2.95 14.51
N ASN A 435 -50.41 2.74 13.21
CA ASN A 435 -51.46 2.93 12.20
C ASN A 435 -52.61 1.94 12.38
N GLU A 436 -52.32 0.67 12.67
CA GLU A 436 -53.35 -0.35 12.97
C GLU A 436 -54.20 0.06 14.18
N LYS A 437 -53.57 0.55 15.26
CA LYS A 437 -54.27 1.05 16.45
C LYS A 437 -55.12 2.28 16.17
N GLU A 438 -54.64 3.20 15.33
CA GLU A 438 -55.42 4.39 14.93
C GLU A 438 -56.64 4.00 14.07
N GLN A 439 -56.52 2.99 13.21
CA GLN A 439 -57.67 2.45 12.47
C GLN A 439 -58.68 1.79 13.41
N GLU A 440 -58.22 1.02 14.40
CA GLU A 440 -59.08 0.42 15.43
C GLU A 440 -59.83 1.52 16.21
N LYS A 441 -59.12 2.58 16.62
CA LYS A 441 -59.70 3.72 17.30
C LYS A 441 -60.81 4.39 16.48
N GLN A 442 -60.56 4.69 15.21
CA GLN A 442 -61.56 5.30 14.32
C GLN A 442 -62.77 4.38 14.11
N ARG A 443 -62.55 3.06 14.04
CA ARG A 443 -63.63 2.08 13.95
C ARG A 443 -64.50 2.09 15.21
N LEU A 444 -63.89 2.05 16.38
CA LEU A 444 -64.60 2.10 17.66
C LEU A 444 -65.37 3.42 17.83
N GLU A 445 -64.79 4.56 17.45
CA GLU A 445 -65.48 5.86 17.46
C GLU A 445 -66.72 5.88 16.54
N LYS A 446 -66.65 5.23 15.37
CA LYS A 446 -67.82 5.07 14.49
C LYS A 446 -68.89 4.15 15.08
N GLU A 447 -68.48 3.02 15.66
CA GLU A 447 -69.40 2.07 16.31
C GLU A 447 -70.11 2.72 17.51
N ILE A 448 -69.37 3.46 18.35
CA ILE A 448 -69.91 4.26 19.45
C ILE A 448 -70.94 5.27 18.94
N ASN A 449 -70.64 6.02 17.87
CA ASN A 449 -71.57 7.00 17.33
C ASN A 449 -72.83 6.35 16.74
N ALA A 450 -72.71 5.19 16.11
CA ALA A 450 -73.85 4.43 15.61
C ALA A 450 -74.75 3.95 16.75
N LEU A 451 -74.17 3.38 17.81
CA LEU A 451 -74.90 2.97 19.02
C LEU A 451 -75.55 4.16 19.73
N ALA A 452 -74.84 5.30 19.80
CA ALA A 452 -75.37 6.55 20.37
C ALA A 452 -76.64 7.04 19.67
N GLY A 453 -76.65 6.93 18.34
CA GLY A 453 -77.75 7.36 17.48
C GLY A 453 -78.89 6.34 17.41
N GLU A 454 -78.72 5.14 17.96
CA GLU A 454 -79.76 4.11 17.95
C GLU A 454 -81.01 4.60 18.69
N ARG A 455 -82.13 4.52 18.00
CA ARG A 455 -83.46 4.97 18.43
C ARG A 455 -84.16 3.85 19.21
N ILE A 456 -84.55 4.14 20.45
CA ILE A 456 -85.18 3.17 21.36
C ILE A 456 -86.58 3.69 21.75
N PRO A 457 -87.64 3.05 21.24
CA PRO A 457 -89.01 3.41 21.59
C PRO A 457 -89.34 2.93 23.01
N MET A 458 -89.76 3.85 23.87
CA MET A 458 -90.30 3.52 25.20
C MET A 458 -91.71 4.06 25.35
N HIS A 459 -92.58 3.24 25.91
CA HIS A 459 -93.92 3.59 26.34
C HIS A 459 -93.89 4.48 27.58
N TRP A 460 -94.77 5.48 27.60
CA TRP A 460 -94.92 6.45 28.66
C TRP A 460 -96.40 6.79 28.85
N PHE A 461 -96.76 7.32 30.01
CA PHE A 461 -98.13 7.73 30.30
C PHE A 461 -98.32 9.25 30.23
N LEU A 462 -99.46 9.70 29.71
CA LEU A 462 -99.88 11.10 29.69
C LEU A 462 -101.04 11.30 30.66
N ASN A 463 -101.03 12.43 31.37
CA ASN A 463 -102.13 12.97 32.18
C ASN A 463 -102.84 11.90 33.01
N PRO A 464 -102.18 11.27 34.01
CA PRO A 464 -102.83 10.28 34.86
C PRO A 464 -103.94 10.96 35.68
N LEU A 465 -105.19 10.53 35.49
CA LEU A 465 -106.36 11.06 36.19
C LEU A 465 -106.85 10.06 37.23
N LEU A 466 -106.82 10.47 38.51
CA LEU A 466 -107.40 9.70 39.59
C LEU A 466 -108.93 9.80 39.54
N GLN A 467 -109.60 8.67 39.49
CA GLN A 467 -111.05 8.56 39.45
C GLN A 467 -111.63 8.51 40.86
N VAL A 468 -112.93 8.79 40.97
CA VAL A 468 -113.67 8.79 42.25
C VAL A 468 -113.66 7.40 42.93
N ASP A 469 -113.54 6.32 42.14
CA ASP A 469 -113.43 4.94 42.62
C ASP A 469 -112.00 4.54 43.06
N GLY A 470 -111.06 5.49 43.06
CA GLY A 470 -109.65 5.26 43.39
C GLY A 470 -108.82 4.67 42.25
N SER A 471 -109.43 4.35 41.10
CA SER A 471 -108.70 3.87 39.93
C SER A 471 -107.98 5.01 39.19
N LEU A 472 -106.95 4.66 38.41
CA LEU A 472 -106.15 5.61 37.66
C LEU A 472 -106.41 5.44 36.17
N VAL A 473 -106.76 6.50 35.46
CA VAL A 473 -106.89 6.48 33.99
C VAL A 473 -105.70 7.20 33.39
N ALA A 474 -104.98 6.54 32.48
CA ALA A 474 -103.84 7.14 31.81
C ALA A 474 -103.77 6.73 30.33
N SER A 475 -103.36 7.67 29.47
CA SER A 475 -103.12 7.41 28.06
C SER A 475 -101.67 7.01 27.83
N ILE A 476 -101.44 5.86 27.21
CA ILE A 476 -100.10 5.35 26.89
C ILE A 476 -99.68 5.86 25.53
N THR A 477 -98.48 6.43 25.46
CA THR A 477 -97.84 6.91 24.23
C THR A 477 -96.44 6.36 24.11
N THR A 478 -95.92 6.28 22.89
CA THR A 478 -94.55 5.81 22.65
C THR A 478 -93.67 6.99 22.28
N LYS A 479 -92.52 7.12 22.94
CA LYS A 479 -91.49 8.10 22.59
C LYS A 479 -90.26 7.39 22.08
N ASP A 480 -89.73 7.91 20.98
CA ASP A 480 -88.52 7.42 20.36
C ASP A 480 -87.35 8.38 20.60
N LYS A 481 -86.48 8.01 21.55
CA LYS A 481 -85.28 8.76 21.88
C LYS A 481 -84.05 7.93 21.51
N SER A 482 -82.98 8.61 21.11
CA SER A 482 -81.69 7.97 20.91
C SER A 482 -81.07 7.52 22.24
N VAL A 483 -80.17 6.53 22.20
CA VAL A 483 -79.37 6.11 23.37
C VAL A 483 -78.66 7.31 24.00
N ARG A 484 -78.13 8.22 23.20
CA ARG A 484 -77.50 9.48 23.65
C ARG A 484 -78.48 10.36 24.43
N GLU A 485 -79.71 10.53 23.95
CA GLU A 485 -80.74 11.31 24.63
C GLU A 485 -81.17 10.64 25.95
N TYR A 486 -81.31 9.31 25.98
CA TYR A 486 -81.59 8.60 27.24
C TYR A 486 -80.46 8.79 28.25
N TYR A 487 -79.21 8.69 27.80
CA TYR A 487 -78.04 8.93 28.64
C TYR A 487 -78.05 10.34 29.25
N HIS A 488 -78.16 11.38 28.42
CA HIS A 488 -78.10 12.77 28.92
C HIS A 488 -79.26 13.10 29.83
N ASN A 489 -80.46 12.61 29.52
CA ASN A 489 -81.62 12.77 30.39
C ASN A 489 -81.37 12.10 31.74
N GLU A 490 -80.87 10.87 31.76
CA GLU A 490 -80.61 10.18 33.02
C GLU A 490 -79.46 10.80 33.80
N LYS A 491 -78.43 11.33 33.12
CA LYS A 491 -77.35 12.10 33.76
C LYS A 491 -77.93 13.33 34.49
N ARG A 492 -78.75 14.11 33.80
CA ARG A 492 -79.39 15.29 34.40
C ARG A 492 -80.37 14.95 35.51
N ILE A 493 -81.17 13.89 35.33
CA ILE A 493 -82.06 13.35 36.38
C ILE A 493 -81.25 12.95 37.61
N THR A 494 -80.11 12.27 37.43
CA THR A 494 -79.24 11.84 38.52
C THR A 494 -78.57 13.02 39.22
N GLU A 495 -78.20 14.08 38.50
CA GLU A 495 -77.68 15.32 39.09
C GLU A 495 -78.71 16.00 40.00
N ILE A 496 -79.98 16.05 39.59
CA ILE A 496 -81.07 16.65 40.38
C ILE A 496 -81.41 15.76 41.60
N LEU A 497 -81.56 14.45 41.36
CA LEU A 497 -82.01 13.52 42.39
C LEU A 497 -80.90 13.12 43.37
N GLY A 498 -79.64 13.12 42.94
CA GLY A 498 -78.49 12.58 43.67
C GLY A 498 -78.39 11.05 43.62
N PHE A 499 -79.20 10.38 42.80
CA PHE A 499 -79.19 8.93 42.59
C PHE A 499 -79.83 8.57 41.25
N TYR A 500 -79.52 7.38 40.71
CA TYR A 500 -80.11 6.86 39.48
C TYR A 500 -81.59 6.55 39.67
N ARG A 501 -82.45 7.04 38.78
CA ARG A 501 -83.91 6.80 38.85
C ARG A 501 -84.21 5.31 38.81
N TRP A 502 -83.52 4.56 37.96
CA TRP A 502 -83.78 3.13 37.75
C TRP A 502 -83.45 2.24 38.97
N SER A 503 -82.65 2.71 39.93
CA SER A 503 -82.34 1.93 41.14
C SER A 503 -83.20 2.32 42.36
N ALA A 504 -84.00 3.38 42.26
CA ALA A 504 -84.76 3.96 43.37
C ALA A 504 -86.21 3.46 43.45
N SER A 505 -86.75 3.38 44.67
CA SER A 505 -88.18 3.14 44.88
C SER A 505 -89.00 4.40 44.62
N ILE A 506 -90.29 4.22 44.29
CA ILE A 506 -91.25 5.33 44.12
C ILE A 506 -91.31 6.21 45.38
N GLU A 507 -91.22 5.61 46.57
CA GLU A 507 -91.19 6.33 47.85
C GLU A 507 -89.97 7.25 47.97
N LYS A 508 -88.78 6.75 47.63
CA LYS A 508 -87.54 7.54 47.65
C LYS A 508 -87.56 8.65 46.62
N LEU A 509 -88.13 8.40 45.43
CA LEU A 509 -88.35 9.41 44.41
C LEU A 509 -89.32 10.50 44.90
N SER A 510 -90.45 10.12 45.50
CA SER A 510 -91.46 11.05 46.03
C SER A 510 -90.91 11.90 47.17
N GLU A 511 -90.18 11.29 48.11
CA GLU A 511 -89.53 11.99 49.21
C GLU A 511 -88.52 13.02 48.69
N ARG A 512 -87.65 12.62 47.74
CA ARG A 512 -86.70 13.55 47.13
C ARG A 512 -87.41 14.65 46.37
N PHE A 513 -88.44 14.33 45.57
CA PHE A 513 -89.20 15.30 44.79
C PHE A 513 -89.83 16.40 45.66
N SER A 514 -90.36 16.04 46.84
CA SER A 514 -90.93 17.01 47.79
C SER A 514 -89.89 18.01 48.35
N LYS A 515 -88.61 17.62 48.37
CA LYS A 515 -87.49 18.42 48.89
C LYS A 515 -86.83 19.31 47.82
N LEU A 516 -87.17 19.12 46.54
CA LEU A 516 -86.60 19.89 45.44
C LEU A 516 -87.22 21.29 45.35
N ASN A 517 -86.42 22.26 44.91
CA ASN A 517 -86.93 23.60 44.69
C ASN A 517 -87.90 23.65 43.48
N PRO A 518 -88.73 24.70 43.31
CA PRO A 518 -89.70 24.75 42.21
C PRO A 518 -89.09 24.60 40.81
N SER A 519 -87.89 25.17 40.59
CA SER A 519 -87.19 25.08 39.30
C SER A 519 -86.68 23.67 39.01
N GLU A 520 -86.08 23.01 40.01
CA GLU A 520 -85.62 21.62 39.92
C GLU A 520 -86.79 20.65 39.71
N ARG A 521 -87.94 20.92 40.35
CA ARG A 521 -89.17 20.14 40.13
C ARG A 521 -89.66 20.30 38.70
N GLU A 522 -89.75 21.53 38.18
CA GLU A 522 -90.18 21.77 36.81
C GLU A 522 -89.25 21.10 35.79
N GLU A 523 -87.94 21.23 35.99
CA GLU A 523 -86.93 20.59 35.15
C GLU A 523 -87.02 19.06 35.20
N LEU A 524 -87.07 18.48 36.40
CA LEU A 524 -87.23 17.03 36.59
C LEU A 524 -88.55 16.53 35.99
N THR A 525 -89.63 17.30 36.11
CA THR A 525 -90.91 17.00 35.46
C THR A 525 -90.77 17.00 33.94
N ARG A 526 -90.03 17.93 33.32
CA ARG A 526 -89.76 17.91 31.85
C ARG A 526 -88.83 16.79 31.39
N LEU A 527 -87.94 16.31 32.27
CA LEU A 527 -87.03 15.20 31.96
C LEU A 527 -87.71 13.84 32.11
N LEU A 528 -88.63 13.72 33.08
CA LEU A 528 -89.41 12.51 33.34
C LEU A 528 -90.66 12.45 32.45
N LEU A 529 -91.47 13.51 32.45
CA LEU A 529 -92.65 13.62 31.60
C LEU A 529 -92.27 14.21 30.23
N PRO A 530 -92.93 13.73 29.17
CA PRO A 530 -92.88 14.27 27.83
C PRO A 530 -92.85 15.77 27.64
#